data_AF-A0A132TXN7-F1
#
_entry.id   AF-A0A132TXN7-F1
#
_cell.length_a   1.000
_cell.length_b   1.000
_cell.length_c   1.000
_cell.angle_alpha   90.00
_cell.angle_beta   90.00
_cell.angle_gamma   90.00
#
_symmetry.space_group_name_H-M   'P 1'
#
loop_
_entity.id
_entity.type
_entity.pdbx_description
1 polymer ?
#
loop_
_entity_poly.entity_id
_entity_poly.type
_entity_poly.pdbx_seq_one_letter_code
_entity_poly.pdbx_strand_id
1 'polypeptide(L)'
;MRTFSKKVNEEQQDKLSFDLEINIKKEYRNITRLKGRMVPVVTWKVNLYINGNKLDEDEVFVEDEFFTSLLCPGKYPMFTCTCGIFGCGGYYVEVIHGIESLFWLTEQNPFSDRSIKTPNKFSFSWSQIMNFSEELIQKLEELKSIMASNGLEFRYDVERYKGIIEKINGVE
;
A
#
# COMPACT_ATOMS: atom_id res chain seq x y z
N MET A 1 32.41 28.99 21.06
CA MET A 1 31.47 27.88 21.26
C MET A 1 30.05 28.44 21.15
N ARG A 2 29.40 28.30 20.00
CA ARG A 2 28.00 28.71 19.81
C ARG A 2 27.22 27.46 19.46
N THR A 3 26.39 27.05 20.39
CA THR A 3 25.50 25.90 20.31
C THR A 3 24.31 26.21 19.40
N PHE A 4 23.93 25.16 18.69
CA PHE A 4 22.87 25.00 17.70
C PHE A 4 21.54 25.69 18.01
N SER A 5 20.91 26.18 16.94
CA SER A 5 19.55 25.76 16.63
C SER A 5 19.46 25.59 15.12
N LYS A 6 19.68 24.35 14.64
CA LYS A 6 19.27 23.97 13.28
C LYS A 6 17.74 24.00 13.32
N LYS A 7 17.15 25.03 12.71
CA LYS A 7 15.75 24.96 12.28
C LYS A 7 15.60 23.65 11.51
N VAL A 8 14.83 22.73 12.05
CA VAL A 8 14.32 21.60 11.28
C VAL A 8 13.50 22.24 10.16
N ASN A 9 13.78 21.82 8.93
CA ASN A 9 13.04 22.24 7.76
C ASN A 9 11.60 21.69 7.91
N GLU A 10 10.73 22.45 8.55
CA GLU A 10 9.28 22.28 8.45
C GLU A 10 8.90 22.62 6.99
N GLU A 11 8.00 21.83 6.40
CA GLU A 11 7.31 22.04 5.10
C GLU A 11 7.74 21.26 3.84
N GLN A 12 8.62 20.25 3.91
CA GLN A 12 8.70 19.29 2.79
C GLN A 12 7.79 18.10 3.07
N GLN A 13 6.62 18.05 2.42
CA GLN A 13 5.76 16.88 2.42
C GLN A 13 6.47 15.71 1.72
N ASP A 14 6.34 14.54 2.32
CA ASP A 14 6.78 13.28 1.75
C ASP A 14 5.90 12.91 0.55
N LYS A 15 6.48 12.15 -0.38
CA LYS A 15 5.78 11.63 -1.56
C LYS A 15 5.62 10.13 -1.45
N LEU A 16 4.38 9.65 -1.41
CA LEU A 16 4.05 8.24 -1.57
C LEU A 16 3.86 7.92 -3.06
N SER A 17 4.43 6.81 -3.50
CA SER A 17 4.23 6.29 -4.86
C SER A 17 4.30 4.77 -4.84
N PHE A 18 3.84 4.11 -5.90
CA PHE A 18 3.86 2.66 -6.00
C PHE A 18 4.26 2.18 -7.38
N ASP A 19 4.62 0.90 -7.45
CA ASP A 19 4.73 0.12 -8.67
C ASP A 19 3.95 -1.19 -8.49
N LEU A 20 3.12 -1.56 -9.48
CA LEU A 20 2.33 -2.78 -9.45
C LEU A 20 2.98 -3.83 -10.35
N GLU A 21 3.65 -4.81 -9.75
CA GLU A 21 4.22 -5.95 -10.46
C GLU A 21 3.12 -6.99 -10.71
N ILE A 22 2.93 -7.41 -11.97
CA ILE A 22 2.00 -8.47 -12.36
C ILE A 22 2.78 -9.52 -13.16
N ASN A 23 2.70 -10.78 -12.72
CA ASN A 23 3.27 -11.91 -13.42
C ASN A 23 2.16 -12.91 -13.78
N ILE A 24 2.06 -13.21 -15.08
CA ILE A 24 1.10 -14.17 -15.64
C ILE A 24 1.90 -15.35 -16.19
N LYS A 25 1.69 -16.53 -15.61
CA LYS A 25 2.29 -17.77 -16.07
C LYS A 25 1.24 -18.85 -16.20
N LYS A 26 1.55 -19.90 -16.96
CA LYS A 26 0.73 -21.12 -16.99
C LYS A 26 1.45 -22.19 -16.18
N GLU A 27 0.76 -22.76 -15.20
CA GLU A 27 1.29 -23.83 -14.37
C GLU A 27 0.44 -25.09 -14.54
N TYR A 28 1.10 -26.26 -14.52
CA TYR A 28 0.40 -27.52 -14.37
C TYR A 28 -0.08 -27.66 -12.92
N ARG A 29 -1.39 -27.68 -12.72
CA ARG A 29 -1.97 -27.93 -11.39
C ARG A 29 -2.83 -29.19 -11.40
N ASN A 30 -2.64 -30.01 -10.37
CA ASN A 30 -3.53 -31.12 -10.05
C ASN A 30 -4.74 -30.54 -9.32
N ILE A 31 -5.83 -30.31 -10.05
CA ILE A 31 -7.12 -30.00 -9.45
C ILE A 31 -7.71 -31.33 -9.01
N THR A 32 -8.03 -31.47 -7.73
CA THR A 32 -8.48 -32.72 -7.09
C THR A 32 -9.44 -33.51 -7.98
N ARG A 33 -9.05 -34.75 -8.35
CA ARG A 33 -9.76 -35.73 -9.21
C ARG A 33 -9.61 -35.61 -10.74
N LEU A 34 -8.87 -34.63 -11.28
CA LEU A 34 -8.54 -34.57 -12.71
C LEU A 34 -7.02 -34.58 -12.95
N LYS A 35 -6.55 -35.36 -13.94
CA LYS A 35 -5.15 -35.32 -14.38
C LYS A 35 -4.79 -33.89 -14.78
N GLY A 36 -3.58 -33.46 -14.38
CA GLY A 36 -3.13 -32.07 -14.39
C GLY A 36 -3.52 -31.29 -15.64
N ARG A 37 -4.06 -30.09 -15.42
CA ARG A 37 -4.37 -29.12 -16.48
C ARG A 37 -3.43 -27.94 -16.38
N MET A 38 -3.04 -27.41 -17.53
CA MET A 38 -2.41 -26.11 -17.61
C MET A 38 -3.44 -25.04 -17.25
N VAL A 39 -3.21 -24.35 -16.14
CA VAL A 39 -4.07 -23.26 -15.68
C VAL A 39 -3.26 -21.97 -15.62
N PRO A 40 -3.87 -20.82 -15.95
CA PRO A 40 -3.24 -19.53 -15.72
C PRO A 40 -3.10 -19.29 -14.22
N VAL A 41 -1.96 -18.76 -13.83
CA VAL A 41 -1.65 -18.29 -12.48
C VAL A 41 -1.21 -16.85 -12.63
N VAL A 42 -1.97 -15.95 -12.01
CA VAL A 42 -1.66 -14.53 -11.93
C VAL A 42 -1.19 -14.26 -10.51
N THR A 43 0.06 -13.83 -10.37
CA THR A 43 0.62 -13.32 -9.11
C THR A 43 0.91 -11.85 -9.28
N TRP A 44 0.66 -11.05 -8.24
CA TRP A 44 0.90 -9.62 -8.30
C TRP A 44 1.35 -9.09 -6.93
N LYS A 45 1.97 -7.91 -6.93
CA LYS A 45 2.46 -7.25 -5.72
C LYS A 45 2.50 -5.74 -5.92
N VAL A 46 2.05 -4.98 -4.92
CA VAL A 46 2.26 -3.53 -4.84
C VAL A 46 3.56 -3.26 -4.09
N ASN A 47 4.51 -2.65 -4.78
CA ASN A 47 5.73 -2.12 -4.16
C ASN A 47 5.52 -0.65 -3.83
N LEU A 48 5.67 -0.27 -2.56
CA LEU A 48 5.54 1.11 -2.13
C LEU A 48 6.88 1.82 -2.04
N TYR A 49 6.84 3.13 -2.24
CA TYR A 49 7.99 4.01 -2.13
C TYR A 49 7.61 5.28 -1.37
N ILE A 50 8.47 5.70 -0.44
CA ILE A 50 8.39 7.03 0.18
C ILE A 50 9.62 7.82 -0.22
N ASN A 51 9.42 8.97 -0.86
CA ASN A 51 10.49 9.82 -1.41
C ASN A 51 11.44 9.05 -2.34
N GLY A 52 10.89 8.09 -3.10
CA GLY A 52 11.65 7.23 -4.02
C GLY A 52 12.39 6.07 -3.35
N ASN A 53 12.34 5.94 -2.03
CA ASN A 53 12.95 4.81 -1.33
C ASN A 53 11.93 3.68 -1.17
N LYS A 54 12.31 2.47 -1.63
CA LYS A 54 11.45 1.29 -1.59
C LYS A 54 11.20 0.86 -0.16
N LEU A 55 9.95 0.57 0.16
CA LEU A 55 9.58 -0.08 1.41
C LEU A 55 10.02 -1.55 1.39
N ASP A 56 10.17 -2.12 2.57
CA ASP A 56 10.62 -3.49 2.75
C ASP A 56 9.71 -4.47 1.98
N GLU A 57 10.33 -5.35 1.20
CA GLU A 57 9.63 -6.24 0.30
C GLU A 57 9.17 -7.54 0.96
N ASP A 58 9.72 -7.87 2.14
CA ASP A 58 9.21 -8.96 2.97
C ASP A 58 7.86 -8.62 3.62
N GLU A 59 7.47 -7.34 3.52
CA GLU A 59 6.22 -6.79 4.01
C GLU A 59 5.26 -6.48 2.84
N VAL A 60 4.13 -7.19 2.83
CA VAL A 60 3.05 -7.07 1.85
C VAL A 60 2.09 -5.98 2.29
N PHE A 61 1.95 -4.97 1.42
CA PHE A 61 0.99 -3.90 1.59
C PHE A 61 -0.45 -4.43 1.54
N VAL A 62 -1.29 -3.99 2.48
CA VAL A 62 -2.69 -4.38 2.60
C VAL A 62 -3.56 -3.20 2.18
N GLU A 63 -4.06 -3.24 0.95
CA GLU A 63 -4.80 -2.11 0.36
C GLU A 63 -6.08 -1.80 1.15
N ASP A 64 -6.79 -2.81 1.65
CA ASP A 64 -8.04 -2.62 2.40
C ASP A 64 -7.83 -1.81 3.68
N GLU A 65 -6.72 -2.07 4.38
CA GLU A 65 -6.33 -1.37 5.60
C GLU A 65 -5.88 0.06 5.29
N PHE A 66 -5.17 0.25 4.18
CA PHE A 66 -4.85 1.59 3.69
C PHE A 66 -6.11 2.42 3.42
N PHE A 67 -7.04 1.93 2.60
CA PHE A 67 -8.27 2.68 2.30
C PHE A 67 -9.12 2.91 3.56
N THR A 68 -9.21 1.92 4.45
CA THR A 68 -9.93 2.06 5.72
C THR A 68 -9.31 3.14 6.62
N SER A 69 -7.98 3.28 6.61
CA SER A 69 -7.27 4.32 7.36
C SER A 69 -7.51 5.76 6.89
N LEU A 70 -8.00 5.92 5.65
CA LEU A 70 -8.34 7.24 5.13
C LEU A 70 -9.64 7.79 5.75
N LEU A 71 -10.48 6.91 6.30
CA LEU A 71 -11.76 7.31 6.91
C LEU A 71 -11.61 7.80 8.35
N CYS A 72 -10.69 7.22 9.11
CA CYS A 72 -10.50 7.55 10.52
C CYS A 72 -9.00 7.46 10.90
N PRO A 73 -8.52 8.32 11.81
CA PRO A 73 -7.20 8.14 12.41
C PRO A 73 -7.19 6.90 13.31
N GLY A 74 -6.04 6.25 13.43
CA GLY A 74 -5.91 5.00 14.19
C GLY A 74 -4.66 4.20 13.85
N LYS A 75 -4.56 2.99 14.42
CA LYS A 75 -3.47 2.05 14.13
C LYS A 75 -3.97 0.96 13.18
N TYR A 76 -3.32 0.84 12.03
CA TYR A 76 -3.75 -0.04 10.95
C TYR A 76 -2.66 -1.05 10.59
N PRO A 77 -3.02 -2.35 10.43
CA PRO A 77 -2.10 -3.38 9.95
C PRO A 77 -1.85 -3.29 8.44
N MET A 78 -1.31 -2.16 7.97
CA MET A 78 -1.10 -1.88 6.54
C MET A 78 -0.05 -2.76 5.89
N PHE A 79 0.76 -3.45 6.68
CA PHE A 79 1.84 -4.30 6.21
C PHE A 79 1.76 -5.66 6.91
N THR A 80 1.79 -6.73 6.11
CA THR A 80 1.71 -8.12 6.57
C THR A 80 2.89 -8.93 6.04
N CYS A 81 3.27 -10.01 6.72
CA CYS A 81 4.22 -10.96 6.17
C CYS A 81 3.74 -11.56 4.83
N THR A 82 4.66 -11.90 3.91
CA THR A 82 4.39 -12.61 2.64
C THR A 82 3.59 -13.92 2.77
N CYS A 83 3.53 -14.52 3.97
CA CYS A 83 2.67 -15.67 4.22
C CYS A 83 1.17 -15.33 4.41
N GLY A 84 0.80 -14.05 4.42
CA GLY A 84 -0.58 -13.56 4.52
C GLY A 84 -1.24 -13.74 5.89
N ILE A 85 -0.49 -14.21 6.89
CA ILE A 85 -0.97 -14.38 8.28
C ILE A 85 -0.45 -13.19 9.11
N PHE A 86 -1.38 -12.35 9.56
CA PHE A 86 -1.07 -11.25 10.47
C PHE A 86 -0.52 -11.80 11.80
N GLY A 87 0.71 -11.42 12.17
CA GLY A 87 1.44 -11.93 13.35
C GLY A 87 2.65 -12.83 13.03
N CYS A 88 2.87 -13.18 11.76
CA CYS A 88 4.10 -13.86 11.29
C CYS A 88 5.20 -12.88 10.86
N GLY A 89 4.94 -11.58 11.02
CA GLY A 89 5.64 -10.43 10.42
C GLY A 89 4.59 -9.38 10.07
N GLY A 90 4.99 -8.24 9.53
CA GLY A 90 4.12 -7.08 9.40
C GLY A 90 4.41 -6.01 10.45
N TYR A 91 3.90 -4.82 10.17
CA TYR A 91 3.92 -3.73 11.13
C TYR A 91 2.68 -2.86 11.01
N TYR A 92 2.34 -2.24 12.13
CA TYR A 92 1.27 -1.26 12.18
C TYR A 92 1.77 0.10 11.71
N VAL A 93 0.89 0.82 11.02
CA VAL A 93 1.04 2.25 10.76
C VAL A 93 0.02 2.98 11.61
N GLU A 94 0.50 3.90 12.43
CA GLU A 94 -0.38 4.85 13.10
C GLU A 94 -0.65 6.03 12.17
N VAL A 95 -1.91 6.19 11.80
CA VAL A 95 -2.42 7.22 10.90
C VAL A 95 -3.03 8.35 11.70
N ILE A 96 -2.54 9.55 11.45
CA ILE A 96 -3.06 10.78 12.06
C ILE A 96 -3.54 11.69 10.94
N HIS A 97 -4.79 12.15 11.05
CA HIS A 97 -5.36 13.12 10.12
C HIS A 97 -5.11 14.54 10.64
N GLY A 98 -4.37 15.32 9.86
CA GLY A 98 -4.31 16.77 9.96
C GLY A 98 -5.28 17.43 8.98
N ILE A 99 -5.39 18.76 9.07
CA ILE A 99 -6.29 19.55 8.22
C ILE A 99 -5.91 19.42 6.74
N GLU A 100 -4.63 19.59 6.43
CA GLU A 100 -4.12 19.55 5.04
C GLU A 100 -3.24 18.33 4.76
N SER A 101 -2.98 17.52 5.78
CA SER A 101 -1.98 16.45 5.74
C SER A 101 -2.46 15.18 6.43
N LEU A 102 -1.91 14.06 5.97
CA LEU A 102 -2.03 12.76 6.59
C LEU A 102 -0.64 12.32 7.03
N PHE A 103 -0.52 11.88 8.28
CA PHE A 103 0.75 11.41 8.83
C PHE A 103 0.75 9.91 9.01
N TRP A 104 1.86 9.28 8.65
CA TRP A 104 2.17 7.90 9.01
C TRP A 104 3.27 7.89 10.06
N LEU A 105 3.02 7.19 11.16
CA LEU A 105 4.02 6.85 12.16
C LEU A 105 4.27 5.35 12.12
N THR A 106 5.52 4.96 11.96
CA THR A 106 5.94 3.55 11.96
C THR A 106 6.79 3.25 13.19
N GLU A 107 6.71 2.03 13.73
CA GLU A 107 7.52 1.66 14.90
C GLU A 107 8.97 1.34 14.52
N GLN A 108 9.18 0.91 13.27
CA GLN A 108 10.47 0.53 12.72
C GLN A 108 10.75 1.24 11.40
N ASN A 109 12.02 1.22 10.98
CA ASN A 109 12.42 1.72 9.67
C ASN A 109 11.70 0.89 8.58
N PRO A 110 10.83 1.50 7.76
CA PRO A 110 10.04 0.75 6.79
C PRO A 110 10.78 0.47 5.48
N PHE A 111 12.01 0.99 5.31
CA PHE A 111 12.75 0.87 4.06
C PHE A 111 13.52 -0.44 3.96
N SER A 112 13.61 -0.96 2.73
CA SER A 112 14.44 -2.13 2.41
C SER A 112 15.93 -1.84 2.65
N ASP A 113 16.39 -0.65 2.27
CA ASP A 113 17.72 -0.16 2.60
C ASP A 113 17.77 0.35 4.06
N ARG A 114 18.29 -0.50 4.95
CA ARG A 114 18.44 -0.21 6.38
C ARG A 114 19.44 0.90 6.69
N SER A 115 20.24 1.34 5.72
CA SER A 115 21.15 2.47 5.90
C SER A 115 20.44 3.83 5.85
N ILE A 116 19.21 3.88 5.30
CA ILE A 116 18.39 5.09 5.24
C ILE A 116 17.96 5.45 6.65
N LYS A 117 18.41 6.62 7.13
CA LYS A 117 17.98 7.17 8.42
C LYS A 117 16.65 7.88 8.23
N THR A 118 15.65 7.49 9.02
CA THR A 118 14.31 8.08 8.97
C THR A 118 13.82 8.42 10.38
N PRO A 119 13.03 9.49 10.54
CA PRO A 119 12.35 9.77 11.80
C PRO A 119 11.18 8.81 12.09
N ASN A 120 10.89 7.85 11.20
CA ASN A 120 9.70 6.98 11.24
C ASN A 120 8.37 7.76 11.33
N LYS A 121 8.40 9.00 10.86
CA LYS A 121 7.24 9.87 10.72
C LYS A 121 7.26 10.43 9.31
N PHE A 122 6.18 10.21 8.59
CA PHE A 122 5.99 10.69 7.23
C PHE A 122 4.76 11.56 7.16
N SER A 123 4.81 12.62 6.36
CA SER A 123 3.79 13.64 6.24
C SER A 123 3.40 13.81 4.78
N PHE A 124 2.20 13.42 4.41
CA PHE A 124 1.68 13.49 3.06
C PHE A 124 0.61 14.58 2.96
N SER A 125 0.46 15.27 1.82
CA SER A 125 -0.75 16.07 1.59
C SER A 125 -1.94 15.17 1.29
N TRP A 126 -3.13 15.62 1.68
CA TRP A 126 -4.37 14.95 1.26
C TRP A 126 -4.49 14.86 -0.27
N SER A 127 -4.13 15.91 -1.01
CA SER A 127 -4.15 15.88 -2.48
C SER A 127 -3.22 14.82 -3.06
N GLN A 128 -2.02 14.66 -2.50
CA GLN A 128 -1.10 13.61 -2.92
C GLN A 128 -1.63 12.22 -2.58
N ILE A 129 -2.26 12.03 -1.41
CA ILE A 129 -2.88 10.75 -1.01
C ILE A 129 -4.09 10.41 -1.88
N MET A 130 -4.92 11.39 -2.25
CA MET A 130 -6.05 11.17 -3.17
C MET A 130 -5.56 10.76 -4.55
N ASN A 131 -4.59 11.47 -5.12
CA ASN A 131 -3.99 11.10 -6.41
C ASN A 131 -3.39 9.69 -6.39
N PHE A 132 -2.64 9.36 -5.33
CA PHE A 132 -2.10 8.01 -5.11
C PHE A 132 -3.22 6.96 -5.06
N SER A 133 -4.31 7.26 -4.35
CA SER A 133 -5.42 6.35 -4.15
C SER A 133 -6.20 6.08 -5.43
N GLU A 134 -6.44 7.11 -6.24
CA GLU A 134 -7.09 7.01 -7.54
C GLU A 134 -6.23 6.20 -8.52
N GLU A 135 -4.92 6.46 -8.57
CA GLU A 135 -3.98 5.69 -9.41
C GLU A 135 -3.95 4.21 -8.98
N LEU A 136 -3.94 3.94 -7.66
CA LEU A 136 -3.99 2.58 -7.14
C LEU A 136 -5.29 1.88 -7.51
N ILE A 137 -6.44 2.54 -7.37
CA ILE A 137 -7.75 2.01 -7.79
C ILE A 137 -7.73 1.64 -9.27
N GLN A 138 -7.24 2.54 -10.13
CA GLN A 138 -7.14 2.28 -11.57
C GLN A 138 -6.28 1.03 -11.86
N LYS A 139 -5.15 0.87 -11.18
CA LYS A 139 -4.29 -0.31 -11.33
C LYS A 139 -4.93 -1.60 -10.82
N LEU A 140 -5.73 -1.53 -9.76
CA LEU A 140 -6.51 -2.67 -9.28
C LEU A 140 -7.64 -3.05 -10.26
N GLU A 141 -8.23 -2.09 -10.98
CA GLU A 141 -9.21 -2.38 -12.05
C GLU A 141 -8.58 -3.06 -13.26
N GLU A 142 -7.39 -2.60 -13.68
CA GLU A 142 -6.60 -3.24 -14.72
C GLU A 142 -6.31 -4.70 -14.33
N LEU A 143 -5.87 -4.93 -13.09
CA LEU A 143 -5.62 -6.26 -12.55
C LEU A 143 -6.89 -7.13 -12.50
N LYS A 144 -8.02 -6.57 -12.06
CA LYS A 144 -9.33 -7.26 -12.09
C LYS A 144 -9.68 -7.72 -13.50
N SER A 145 -9.45 -6.88 -14.49
CA SER A 145 -9.68 -7.20 -15.91
C SER A 145 -8.75 -8.31 -16.42
N ILE A 146 -7.47 -8.29 -16.03
CA ILE A 146 -6.50 -9.37 -16.32
C ILE A 146 -6.94 -10.69 -15.70
N MET A 147 -7.35 -10.68 -14.42
CA MET A 147 -7.81 -11.89 -13.73
C MET A 147 -9.07 -12.46 -14.38
N ALA A 148 -10.06 -11.63 -14.68
CA ALA A 148 -11.28 -12.04 -15.37
C ALA A 148 -11.00 -12.64 -16.75
N SER A 149 -10.09 -12.04 -17.51
CA SER A 149 -9.67 -12.55 -18.84
C SER A 149 -8.96 -13.91 -18.78
N ASN A 150 -8.41 -14.24 -17.61
CA ASN A 150 -7.79 -15.54 -17.33
C ASN A 150 -8.74 -16.51 -16.58
N GLY A 151 -10.02 -16.16 -16.42
CA GLY A 151 -10.99 -16.98 -15.69
C GLY A 151 -10.70 -17.12 -14.20
N LEU A 152 -9.97 -16.16 -13.62
CA LEU A 152 -9.63 -16.11 -12.20
C LEU A 152 -10.55 -15.14 -11.46
N GLU A 153 -10.89 -15.48 -10.22
CA GLU A 153 -11.67 -14.62 -9.34
C GLU A 153 -10.79 -13.49 -8.77
N PHE A 154 -11.24 -12.25 -8.90
CA PHE A 154 -10.62 -11.09 -8.26
C PHE A 154 -11.35 -10.78 -6.96
N ARG A 155 -10.63 -10.80 -5.84
CA ARG A 155 -11.23 -10.79 -4.49
C ARG A 155 -11.25 -9.44 -3.78
N TYR A 156 -10.72 -8.38 -4.40
CA TYR A 156 -10.65 -7.06 -3.78
C TYR A 156 -11.85 -6.21 -4.15
N ASP A 157 -12.34 -5.45 -3.18
CA ASP A 157 -13.54 -4.62 -3.32
C ASP A 157 -13.18 -3.21 -3.81
N VAL A 158 -12.86 -3.13 -5.10
CA VAL A 158 -12.53 -1.86 -5.76
C VAL A 158 -13.68 -0.84 -5.66
N GLU A 159 -14.93 -1.31 -5.64
CA GLU A 159 -16.09 -0.43 -5.53
C GLU A 159 -16.17 0.19 -4.13
N ARG A 160 -15.86 -0.58 -3.08
CA ARG A 160 -15.70 -0.02 -1.72
C ARG A 160 -14.61 1.05 -1.68
N TYR A 161 -13.47 0.83 -2.34
CA TYR A 161 -12.37 1.81 -2.36
C TYR A 161 -12.77 3.11 -3.05
N LYS A 162 -13.43 3.04 -4.21
CA LYS A 162 -14.00 4.21 -4.88
C LYS A 162 -14.96 4.96 -3.97
N GLY A 163 -15.88 4.25 -3.32
CA GLY A 163 -16.84 4.85 -2.40
C GLY A 163 -16.20 5.49 -1.17
N ILE A 164 -15.00 5.07 -0.77
CA ILE A 164 -14.21 5.76 0.28
C ILE A 164 -13.65 7.08 -0.26
N ILE A 165 -13.04 7.07 -1.44
CA ILE A 165 -12.46 8.28 -2.05
C ILE A 165 -13.54 9.32 -2.37
N GLU A 166 -14.69 8.89 -2.90
CA GLU A 166 -15.84 9.76 -3.15
C GLU A 166 -16.37 10.41 -1.87
N LYS A 167 -16.41 9.66 -0.75
CA LYS A 167 -16.82 10.22 0.55
C LYS A 167 -15.85 11.27 1.05
N ILE A 168 -14.55 11.07 0.87
CA ILE A 168 -13.53 12.03 1.31
C ILE A 168 -13.60 13.30 0.45
N ASN A 169 -13.73 13.16 -0.87
CA ASN A 169 -13.84 14.27 -1.80
C ASN A 169 -15.19 15.03 -1.71
N GLY A 170 -16.26 14.36 -1.24
CA GLY A 170 -17.60 14.92 -1.12
C GLY A 170 -17.91 15.59 0.22
N VAL A 171 -16.96 15.65 1.15
CA VAL A 171 -17.05 16.40 2.41
C VAL A 171 -16.42 17.77 2.17
N GLU A 172 -17.16 18.65 1.48
CA GLU A 172 -16.96 20.11 1.48
C GLU A 172 -17.94 20.79 2.45
#